data_AF-A0AAD5Q3Z5-F1
#
_entry.id   AF-A0AAD5Q3Z5-F1
#
_cell.length_a   1.000
_cell.length_b   1.000
_cell.length_c   1.000
_cell.angle_alpha   90.00
_cell.angle_beta   90.00
_cell.angle_gamma   90.00
#
_symmetry.space_group_name_H-M   'P 1'
#
loop_
_entity.id
_entity.type
_entity.pdbx_description
1 polymer ?
#
loop_
_entity_poly.entity_id
_entity_poly.type
_entity_poly.pdbx_seq_one_letter_code
_entity_poly.pdbx_strand_id
1 'polypeptide(L)'
;MAPSFLQALRQHRVRLHQPLLPRHLRHKTPRWAGRLSVAHALGLGAVALVVGWIYVQLLVRHGTISPIATAMYTTPFEGRRADDFPPAAWHPSFRVVVSLTTTPVRVGKVMHTITSLLHQTLLPDQIYLHIPAGAMKRHPERSYEDVALPAELAQLAPMVQINRCVDDGPATKLLGALRLEDDPSTLIITVDDDFEYPPQLVEALAWEAEHRPQDALGVCGWGIVPLPWHSVGAVPAYVPYFMRPTGRYVDVLQACCGNAYRRGFFRNVEDLADIPPVCVTVDDVWIAGYLRTVENHRAAIVSKRLDPEDPAWKHEEAQSPAMRAMKLSEFNHANQVHFKCMQAIESRVRRRWVRNYEGDDDSGDALLG
;
A
#
# COMPACT_ATOMS: atom_id res chain seq x y z
N MET A 1 -51.75 29.42 -66.49
CA MET A 1 -52.67 29.84 -65.42
C MET A 1 -53.07 28.60 -64.63
N ALA A 2 -52.48 28.41 -63.45
CA ALA A 2 -53.01 27.50 -62.44
C ALA A 2 -54.07 28.26 -61.62
N PRO A 3 -55.11 27.59 -61.13
CA PRO A 3 -55.09 27.12 -59.74
C PRO A 3 -55.50 25.63 -59.68
N SER A 4 -54.66 24.73 -59.17
CA SER A 4 -54.17 24.53 -57.79
C SER A 4 -55.07 23.57 -56.98
N PHE A 5 -54.50 22.35 -56.88
CA PHE A 5 -54.48 21.30 -55.86
C PHE A 5 -54.99 21.57 -54.41
N LEU A 6 -55.64 22.70 -54.10
CA LEU A 6 -56.07 23.12 -52.76
C LEU A 6 -57.58 23.02 -52.47
N GLN A 7 -58.41 22.54 -53.40
CA GLN A 7 -59.87 22.38 -53.17
C GLN A 7 -60.37 20.93 -53.06
N ALA A 8 -59.54 19.92 -53.38
CA ALA A 8 -59.93 18.50 -53.28
C ALA A 8 -59.51 17.82 -51.95
N LEU A 9 -59.02 18.58 -50.96
CA LEU A 9 -58.71 18.11 -49.60
C LEU A 9 -59.73 18.57 -48.55
N ARG A 10 -60.98 18.83 -48.97
CA ARG A 10 -62.11 19.03 -48.08
C ARG A 10 -63.09 17.88 -48.25
N GLN A 11 -62.91 16.85 -47.44
CA GLN A 11 -63.92 16.03 -46.76
C GLN A 11 -63.37 14.61 -46.56
N HIS A 12 -63.45 14.16 -45.30
CA HIS A 12 -63.15 12.80 -44.81
C HIS A 12 -61.70 12.51 -44.44
N ARG A 13 -61.22 13.16 -43.37
CA ARG A 13 -60.30 12.51 -42.42
C ARG A 13 -61.07 12.08 -41.18
N VAL A 14 -61.31 10.77 -41.15
CA VAL A 14 -61.35 9.85 -40.01
C VAL A 14 -61.34 10.49 -38.62
N ARG A 15 -62.42 10.27 -37.87
CA ARG A 15 -62.44 10.36 -36.40
C ARG A 15 -61.42 9.37 -35.85
N LEU A 16 -60.25 9.85 -35.44
CA LEU A 16 -59.45 9.18 -34.43
C LEU A 16 -59.72 9.90 -33.12
N HIS A 17 -60.36 9.18 -32.21
CA HIS A 17 -60.61 9.60 -30.84
C HIS A 17 -59.34 10.19 -30.23
N GLN A 18 -59.40 11.46 -29.86
CA GLN A 18 -58.52 11.99 -28.82
C GLN A 18 -58.65 11.06 -27.61
N PRO A 19 -57.55 10.62 -26.98
CA PRO A 19 -57.68 10.12 -25.63
C PRO A 19 -58.24 11.27 -24.80
N LEU A 20 -59.39 11.04 -24.18
CA LEU A 20 -59.96 11.88 -23.13
C LEU A 20 -59.00 11.85 -21.94
N LEU A 21 -57.90 12.60 -22.04
CA LEU A 21 -57.07 12.91 -20.89
C LEU A 21 -57.87 13.86 -20.00
N PRO A 22 -58.13 13.51 -18.73
CA PRO A 22 -58.85 14.37 -17.81
C PRO A 22 -58.17 15.75 -17.74
N ARG A 23 -58.96 16.82 -17.89
CA ARG A 23 -58.54 18.23 -17.76
C ARG A 23 -58.02 18.62 -16.35
N HIS A 24 -57.70 17.65 -15.50
CA HIS A 24 -57.25 17.85 -14.12
C HIS A 24 -55.78 17.49 -13.89
N LEU A 25 -55.01 17.19 -14.93
CA LEU A 25 -53.55 17.15 -14.87
C LEU A 25 -52.96 18.38 -15.57
N ARG A 26 -53.34 19.58 -15.08
CA ARG A 26 -52.37 20.68 -15.13
C ARG A 26 -51.16 20.17 -14.34
N HIS A 27 -50.06 19.88 -15.01
CA HIS A 27 -48.76 19.76 -14.37
C HIS A 27 -48.58 21.01 -13.51
N LYS A 28 -48.87 20.90 -12.22
CA LYS A 28 -48.25 21.75 -11.21
C LYS A 28 -46.80 21.33 -11.25
N THR A 29 -46.02 21.93 -12.14
CA THR A 29 -44.57 22.02 -11.93
C THR A 29 -44.40 22.45 -10.48
N PRO A 30 -43.70 21.66 -9.65
CA PRO A 30 -43.61 21.96 -8.24
C PRO A 30 -43.12 23.39 -8.05
N ARG A 31 -43.72 24.13 -7.11
CA ARG A 31 -43.35 25.54 -6.80
C ARG A 31 -41.89 25.71 -6.33
N TRP A 32 -41.13 24.63 -6.16
CA TRP A 32 -39.71 24.65 -5.88
C TRP A 32 -38.82 24.70 -7.13
N ALA A 33 -39.40 24.64 -8.34
CA ALA A 33 -38.70 24.98 -9.59
C ALA A 33 -38.55 26.51 -9.73
N GLY A 34 -38.00 27.16 -8.69
CA GLY A 34 -37.50 28.52 -8.80
C GLY A 34 -36.36 28.52 -9.81
N ARG A 35 -36.40 29.42 -10.79
CA ARG A 35 -35.25 29.68 -11.66
C ARG A 35 -34.06 29.94 -10.75
N LEU A 36 -33.09 29.03 -10.74
CA LEU A 36 -31.83 29.24 -10.06
C LEU A 36 -31.29 30.56 -10.61
N SER A 37 -31.26 31.60 -9.77
CA SER A 37 -30.73 32.88 -10.24
C SER A 37 -29.27 32.68 -10.61
N VAL A 38 -28.76 33.47 -11.56
CA VAL A 38 -27.34 33.41 -11.96
C VAL A 38 -26.44 33.51 -10.73
N ALA A 39 -26.81 34.31 -9.72
CA ALA A 39 -26.11 34.40 -8.44
C ALA A 39 -26.10 33.08 -7.65
N HIS A 40 -27.21 32.35 -7.58
CA HIS A 40 -27.24 31.03 -6.95
C HIS A 40 -26.39 30.01 -7.73
N ALA A 41 -26.41 30.06 -9.06
CA ALA A 41 -25.60 29.15 -9.88
C ALA A 41 -24.10 29.43 -9.71
N LEU A 42 -23.71 30.71 -9.70
CA LEU A 42 -22.35 31.15 -9.40
C LEU A 42 -21.92 30.79 -7.96
N GLY A 43 -22.82 30.96 -6.99
CA GLY A 43 -22.57 30.57 -5.60
C GLY A 43 -22.34 29.06 -5.45
N LEU A 44 -23.19 28.23 -6.07
CA LEU A 44 -22.99 26.77 -6.09
C LEU A 44 -21.71 26.38 -6.81
N GLY A 45 -21.36 27.06 -7.90
CA GLY A 45 -20.09 26.85 -8.61
C GLY A 45 -18.88 27.18 -7.74
N ALA A 46 -18.90 28.30 -7.02
CA ALA A 46 -17.83 28.68 -6.10
C ALA A 46 -17.68 27.67 -4.95
N VAL A 47 -18.79 27.22 -4.37
CA VAL A 47 -18.76 26.16 -3.33
C VAL A 47 -18.19 24.87 -3.89
N ALA A 48 -18.60 24.45 -5.09
CA ALA A 48 -18.06 23.24 -5.74
C ALA A 48 -16.55 23.35 -6.00
N LEU A 49 -16.06 24.52 -6.42
CA LEU A 49 -14.62 24.76 -6.60
C LEU A 49 -13.86 24.69 -5.28
N VAL A 50 -14.38 25.28 -4.20
CA VAL A 50 -13.75 25.21 -2.87
C VAL A 50 -13.72 23.76 -2.36
N VAL A 51 -14.84 23.04 -2.48
CA VAL A 51 -14.92 21.62 -2.09
C VAL A 51 -13.97 20.78 -2.92
N GLY A 52 -13.90 21.00 -4.24
CA GLY A 52 -12.97 20.32 -5.14
C GLY A 52 -11.51 20.62 -4.79
N TRP A 53 -11.18 21.86 -4.48
CA TRP A 53 -9.84 22.24 -4.03
C TRP A 53 -9.48 21.58 -2.70
N ILE A 54 -10.37 21.61 -1.69
CA ILE A 54 -10.17 20.91 -0.40
C ILE A 54 -9.97 19.42 -0.65
N TYR A 55 -10.80 18.80 -1.49
CA TYR A 55 -10.68 17.40 -1.85
C TYR A 55 -9.31 17.09 -2.47
N VAL A 56 -8.83 17.91 -3.42
CA VAL A 56 -7.49 17.75 -4.00
C VAL A 56 -6.41 17.90 -2.94
N GLN A 57 -6.50 18.86 -2.02
CA GLN A 57 -5.52 19.01 -0.94
C GLN A 57 -5.49 17.78 -0.02
N LEU A 58 -6.66 17.23 0.32
CA LEU A 58 -6.76 16.02 1.13
C LEU A 58 -6.22 14.79 0.38
N LEU A 59 -6.60 14.62 -0.88
CA LEU A 59 -6.12 13.55 -1.75
C LEU A 59 -4.60 13.60 -1.89
N VAL A 60 -4.08 14.79 -2.18
CA VAL A 60 -2.64 15.01 -2.32
C VAL A 60 -1.94 14.74 -1.01
N ARG A 61 -2.49 15.12 0.15
CA ARG A 61 -1.84 14.96 1.47
C ARG A 61 -1.93 13.56 2.06
N HIS A 62 -3.04 12.88 1.85
CA HIS A 62 -3.37 11.64 2.56
C HIS A 62 -3.64 10.45 1.64
N GLY A 63 -3.55 10.62 0.32
CA GLY A 63 -4.00 9.62 -0.63
C GLY A 63 -5.52 9.44 -0.59
N THR A 64 -5.98 8.26 -0.98
CA THR A 64 -7.42 7.97 -1.09
C THR A 64 -7.76 6.58 -0.55
N ILE A 65 -8.94 6.49 0.07
CA ILE A 65 -9.62 5.23 0.43
C ILE A 65 -10.93 5.09 -0.38
N SER A 66 -11.06 5.85 -1.47
CA SER A 66 -12.27 5.83 -2.32
C SER A 66 -12.47 4.44 -2.92
N PRO A 67 -13.67 3.83 -2.80
CA PRO A 67 -13.98 2.56 -3.46
C PRO A 67 -13.73 2.55 -4.95
N ILE A 68 -13.97 3.67 -5.61
CA ILE A 68 -13.71 3.81 -7.05
C ILE A 68 -12.20 3.81 -7.32
N ALA A 69 -11.43 4.59 -6.56
CA ALA A 69 -9.98 4.64 -6.74
C ALA A 69 -9.33 3.28 -6.42
N THR A 70 -9.71 2.65 -5.31
CA THR A 70 -9.27 1.29 -4.98
C THR A 70 -9.61 0.33 -6.12
N ALA A 71 -10.84 0.31 -6.62
CA ALA A 71 -11.23 -0.59 -7.71
C ALA A 71 -10.45 -0.35 -9.02
N MET A 72 -10.10 0.90 -9.32
CA MET A 72 -9.39 1.27 -10.54
C MET A 72 -7.87 1.03 -10.48
N TYR A 73 -7.25 1.24 -9.32
CA TYR A 73 -5.79 1.26 -9.17
C TYR A 73 -5.23 0.04 -8.43
N THR A 74 -6.04 -0.99 -8.25
CA THR A 74 -5.65 -2.31 -7.72
C THR A 74 -6.52 -3.35 -8.41
N THR A 75 -6.17 -4.64 -8.34
CA THR A 75 -7.01 -5.71 -8.92
C THR A 75 -7.42 -6.76 -7.89
N PRO A 76 -8.52 -7.48 -8.10
CA PRO A 76 -8.84 -8.63 -7.26
C PRO A 76 -7.67 -9.60 -7.19
N PHE A 77 -7.38 -10.06 -5.99
CA PHE A 77 -6.50 -11.19 -5.74
C PHE A 77 -7.40 -12.36 -5.33
N GLU A 78 -7.19 -13.51 -5.95
CA GLU A 78 -7.89 -14.74 -5.61
C GLU A 78 -7.17 -15.43 -4.43
N GLY A 79 -6.94 -14.66 -3.37
CA GLY A 79 -6.38 -15.17 -2.14
C GLY A 79 -7.44 -15.81 -1.26
N ARG A 80 -7.00 -16.25 -0.09
CA ARG A 80 -7.91 -16.85 0.89
C ARG A 80 -8.85 -15.83 1.49
N ARG A 81 -9.98 -16.32 1.96
CA ARG A 81 -10.96 -15.50 2.69
C ARG A 81 -10.49 -15.26 4.13
N ALA A 82 -11.05 -14.23 4.76
CA ALA A 82 -10.67 -13.89 6.14
C ALA A 82 -10.98 -15.03 7.13
N ASP A 83 -12.02 -15.81 6.83
CA ASP A 83 -12.50 -16.97 7.60
C ASP A 83 -11.83 -18.31 7.21
N ASP A 84 -10.91 -18.31 6.24
CA ASP A 84 -10.12 -19.49 5.88
C ASP A 84 -8.89 -19.58 6.80
N PHE A 85 -8.80 -20.65 7.58
CA PHE A 85 -7.70 -20.94 8.48
C PHE A 85 -7.12 -22.32 8.15
N PRO A 86 -5.80 -22.51 8.34
CA PRO A 86 -5.22 -23.82 8.16
C PRO A 86 -5.80 -24.83 9.16
N PRO A 87 -5.82 -26.14 8.82
CA PRO A 87 -6.12 -27.19 9.78
C PRO A 87 -5.18 -27.13 10.99
N ALA A 88 -5.63 -27.54 12.17
CA ALA A 88 -4.83 -27.45 13.41
C ALA A 88 -3.47 -28.18 13.38
N ALA A 89 -3.32 -29.21 12.54
CA ALA A 89 -2.09 -29.96 12.37
C ALA A 89 -1.25 -29.49 11.15
N TRP A 90 -1.62 -28.36 10.54
CA TRP A 90 -0.90 -27.82 9.40
C TRP A 90 0.38 -27.13 9.84
N HIS A 91 1.43 -27.34 9.04
CA HIS A 91 2.71 -26.67 9.11
C HIS A 91 3.17 -26.40 7.68
N PRO A 92 3.81 -25.25 7.40
CA PRO A 92 4.33 -24.97 6.08
C PRO A 92 5.40 -25.99 5.69
N SER A 93 5.44 -26.36 4.40
CA SER A 93 6.46 -27.26 3.83
C SER A 93 7.82 -26.59 3.60
N PHE A 94 7.96 -25.33 4.03
CA PHE A 94 9.12 -24.47 3.81
C PHE A 94 9.46 -23.74 5.10
N ARG A 95 10.71 -23.33 5.22
CA ARG A 95 11.20 -22.52 6.34
C ARG A 95 10.52 -21.15 6.37
N VAL A 96 10.14 -20.68 7.55
CA VAL A 96 9.56 -19.35 7.79
C VAL A 96 10.40 -18.61 8.81
N VAL A 97 10.97 -17.47 8.39
CA VAL A 97 11.74 -16.60 9.29
C VAL A 97 11.09 -15.24 9.40
N VAL A 98 11.16 -14.64 10.58
CA VAL A 98 10.76 -13.24 10.78
C VAL A 98 12.02 -12.39 10.89
N SER A 99 12.01 -11.22 10.27
CA SER A 99 13.17 -10.35 10.21
C SER A 99 12.82 -8.90 10.48
N LEU A 100 13.62 -8.25 11.32
CA LEU A 100 13.46 -6.87 11.72
C LEU A 100 14.82 -6.21 11.93
N THR A 101 14.84 -4.89 11.85
CA THR A 101 16.02 -4.08 12.19
C THR A 101 15.63 -3.06 13.24
N THR A 102 16.56 -2.74 14.14
CA THR A 102 16.35 -1.67 15.12
C THR A 102 17.37 -0.55 14.98
N THR A 103 17.23 0.49 15.79
CA THR A 103 18.14 1.65 15.86
C THR A 103 18.64 1.80 17.30
N PRO A 104 19.74 2.53 17.54
CA PRO A 104 20.24 2.75 18.90
C PRO A 104 19.19 3.39 19.83
N VAL A 105 18.30 4.22 19.28
CA VAL A 105 17.21 4.88 20.02
C VAL A 105 16.09 3.90 20.40
N ARG A 106 15.88 2.84 19.63
CA ARG A 106 14.75 1.90 19.81
C ARG A 106 15.14 0.53 20.34
N VAL A 107 16.43 0.21 20.38
CA VAL A 107 16.90 -1.10 20.87
C VAL A 107 16.44 -1.41 22.30
N GLY A 108 16.32 -0.39 23.16
CA GLY A 108 15.77 -0.55 24.52
C GLY A 108 14.25 -0.80 24.59
N LYS A 109 13.54 -0.70 23.46
CA LYS A 109 12.07 -0.81 23.37
C LYS A 109 11.60 -1.96 22.46
N VAL A 110 12.53 -2.56 21.72
CA VAL A 110 12.25 -3.63 20.74
C VAL A 110 11.62 -4.88 21.37
N MET A 111 11.73 -5.05 22.69
CA MET A 111 11.18 -6.19 23.42
C MET A 111 9.66 -6.32 23.27
N HIS A 112 8.91 -5.23 23.06
CA HIS A 112 7.47 -5.32 22.78
C HIS A 112 7.21 -6.09 21.47
N THR A 113 7.90 -5.70 20.40
CA THR A 113 7.83 -6.38 19.11
C THR A 113 8.29 -7.83 19.23
N ILE A 114 9.48 -8.07 19.79
CA ILE A 114 10.02 -9.43 19.95
C ILE A 114 9.06 -10.32 20.74
N THR A 115 8.48 -9.81 21.83
CA THR A 115 7.51 -10.56 22.63
C THR A 115 6.27 -10.90 21.81
N SER A 116 5.73 -9.99 21.00
CA SER A 116 4.58 -10.28 20.13
C SER A 116 4.89 -11.35 19.05
N LEU A 117 6.13 -11.38 18.56
CA LEU A 117 6.59 -12.37 17.58
C LEU A 117 6.82 -13.76 18.21
N LEU A 118 7.21 -13.81 19.49
CA LEU A 118 7.32 -15.07 20.25
C LEU A 118 5.96 -15.67 20.62
N HIS A 119 4.88 -14.88 20.54
CA HIS A 119 3.51 -15.32 20.80
C HIS A 119 2.70 -15.61 19.52
N GLN A 120 3.37 -15.84 18.39
CA GLN A 120 2.70 -16.23 17.16
C GLN A 120 2.12 -17.65 17.26
N THR A 121 0.94 -17.83 16.67
CA THR A 121 0.21 -19.11 16.56
C THR A 121 0.99 -20.13 15.74
N LEU A 122 1.59 -19.68 14.64
CA LEU A 122 2.71 -20.35 13.98
C LEU A 122 4.00 -19.66 14.42
N LEU A 123 4.77 -20.31 15.28
CA LEU A 123 6.08 -19.82 15.67
C LEU A 123 7.02 -19.86 14.44
N PRO A 124 7.73 -18.77 14.10
CA PRO A 124 8.72 -18.82 13.02
C PRO A 124 9.90 -19.72 13.43
N ASP A 125 10.59 -20.27 12.43
CA ASP A 125 11.78 -21.09 12.66
C ASP A 125 12.96 -20.27 13.20
N GLN A 126 12.95 -18.94 12.96
CA GLN A 126 13.95 -18.01 13.44
C GLN A 126 13.41 -16.57 13.42
N ILE A 127 13.76 -15.80 14.44
CA ILE A 127 13.60 -14.34 14.44
C ILE A 127 14.99 -13.70 14.28
N TYR A 128 15.21 -12.92 13.23
CA TYR A 128 16.43 -12.17 12.99
C TYR A 128 16.28 -10.72 13.45
N LEU A 129 17.01 -10.35 14.51
CA LEU A 129 17.15 -8.96 14.93
C LEU A 129 18.45 -8.39 14.36
N HIS A 130 18.33 -7.64 13.27
CA HIS A 130 19.44 -6.94 12.66
C HIS A 130 19.78 -5.68 13.45
N ILE A 131 21.03 -5.60 13.88
CA ILE A 131 21.59 -4.41 14.52
C ILE A 131 22.88 -4.08 13.79
N PRO A 132 22.87 -3.10 12.89
CA PRO A 132 24.07 -2.73 12.17
C PRO A 132 25.24 -2.38 13.08
N ALA A 133 26.46 -2.44 12.55
CA ALA A 133 27.68 -2.03 13.24
C ALA A 133 28.09 -0.59 12.86
N GLY A 134 28.70 0.13 13.81
CA GLY A 134 29.24 1.47 13.57
C GLY A 134 28.20 2.59 13.42
N ALA A 135 28.54 3.62 12.63
CA ALA A 135 27.71 4.82 12.47
C ALA A 135 26.44 4.55 11.65
N MET A 136 25.31 5.15 12.05
CA MET A 136 24.05 4.98 11.33
C MET A 136 24.11 5.66 9.95
N LYS A 137 23.60 4.99 8.92
CA LYS A 137 23.53 5.48 7.53
C LYS A 137 22.73 6.77 7.40
N ARG A 138 21.63 6.92 8.16
CA ARG A 138 20.77 8.12 8.11
C ARG A 138 21.17 9.20 9.13
N HIS A 139 21.90 8.82 10.17
CA HIS A 139 22.29 9.68 11.28
C HIS A 139 23.75 9.40 11.66
N PRO A 140 24.73 9.79 10.81
CA PRO A 140 26.14 9.43 11.00
C PRO A 140 26.74 9.95 12.32
N GLU A 141 26.08 10.91 12.97
CA GLU A 141 26.40 11.41 14.30
C GLU A 141 26.07 10.44 15.44
N ARG A 142 25.38 9.33 15.15
CA ARG A 142 25.00 8.28 16.11
C ARG A 142 25.61 6.94 15.70
N SER A 143 26.04 6.16 16.68
CA SER A 143 26.58 4.81 16.46
C SER A 143 25.74 3.74 17.14
N TYR A 144 25.70 2.57 16.51
CA TYR A 144 25.17 1.34 17.10
C TYR A 144 26.02 0.76 18.22
N GLU A 145 27.23 1.29 18.40
CA GLU A 145 28.12 0.93 19.52
C GLU A 145 27.88 1.83 20.76
N ASP A 146 27.12 2.91 20.63
CA ASP A 146 26.87 3.87 21.72
C ASP A 146 25.85 3.35 22.75
N VAL A 147 25.15 2.26 22.45
CA VAL A 147 24.05 1.73 23.27
C VAL A 147 24.28 0.26 23.56
N ALA A 148 24.22 -0.09 24.84
CA ALA A 148 24.27 -1.49 25.27
C ALA A 148 23.00 -2.23 24.86
N LEU A 149 23.16 -3.46 24.38
CA LEU A 149 22.02 -4.32 24.05
C LEU A 149 21.32 -4.79 25.35
N PRO A 150 19.98 -4.81 25.39
CA PRO A 150 19.24 -5.40 26.52
C PRO A 150 19.71 -6.83 26.81
N ALA A 151 20.00 -7.13 28.07
CA ALA A 151 20.52 -8.43 28.49
C ALA A 151 19.52 -9.57 28.22
N GLU A 152 18.22 -9.25 28.22
CA GLU A 152 17.13 -10.16 27.92
C GLU A 152 17.21 -10.70 26.48
N LEU A 153 17.71 -9.91 25.52
CA LEU A 153 17.85 -10.38 24.13
C LEU A 153 18.81 -11.57 24.03
N ALA A 154 19.88 -11.59 24.82
CA ALA A 154 20.82 -12.70 24.83
C ALA A 154 20.18 -14.01 25.35
N GLN A 155 19.18 -13.90 26.21
CA GLN A 155 18.46 -15.05 26.79
C GLN A 155 17.47 -15.68 25.81
N LEU A 156 17.14 -15.00 24.72
CA LEU A 156 16.21 -15.48 23.70
C LEU A 156 16.88 -16.31 22.60
N ALA A 157 18.21 -16.47 22.64
CA ALA A 157 18.92 -17.37 21.75
C ALA A 157 18.56 -18.85 22.07
N PRO A 158 18.45 -19.73 21.05
CA PRO A 158 18.70 -19.46 19.63
C PRO A 158 17.51 -18.88 18.87
N MET A 159 16.30 -18.82 19.45
CA MET A 159 15.07 -18.40 18.74
C MET A 159 15.14 -16.97 18.18
N VAL A 160 15.77 -16.05 18.92
CA VAL A 160 16.08 -14.70 18.44
C VAL A 160 17.59 -14.60 18.20
N GLN A 161 17.97 -14.47 16.93
CA GLN A 161 19.35 -14.32 16.52
C GLN A 161 19.66 -12.84 16.28
N ILE A 162 20.60 -12.31 17.06
CA ILE A 162 21.15 -10.97 16.84
C ILE A 162 22.16 -11.05 15.70
N ASN A 163 21.93 -10.28 14.64
CA ASN A 163 22.85 -10.18 13.50
C ASN A 163 23.52 -8.80 13.47
N ARG A 164 24.83 -8.76 13.76
CA ARG A 164 25.66 -7.57 13.57
C ARG A 164 26.05 -7.45 12.09
N CYS A 165 25.55 -6.42 11.43
CA CYS A 165 25.55 -6.34 9.96
C CYS A 165 25.85 -4.93 9.42
N VAL A 166 25.79 -4.78 8.10
CA VAL A 166 25.87 -3.48 7.41
C VAL A 166 24.56 -2.72 7.58
N ASP A 167 24.62 -1.39 7.70
CA ASP A 167 23.43 -0.53 7.76
C ASP A 167 22.95 -0.20 6.34
N ASP A 168 21.92 -0.90 5.87
CA ASP A 168 21.23 -0.61 4.61
C ASP A 168 20.09 0.41 4.79
N GLY A 169 19.96 1.01 5.97
CA GLY A 169 18.84 1.84 6.37
C GLY A 169 17.62 0.99 6.75
N PRO A 170 16.39 1.48 6.54
CA PRO A 170 15.16 0.73 6.79
C PRO A 170 15.12 -0.66 6.11
N ALA A 171 15.69 -0.77 4.91
CA ALA A 171 15.77 -2.02 4.14
C ALA A 171 16.60 -3.12 4.80
N THR A 172 17.38 -2.81 5.85
CA THR A 172 18.19 -3.79 6.61
C THR A 172 17.33 -4.96 7.12
N LYS A 173 16.05 -4.74 7.42
CA LYS A 173 15.13 -5.83 7.80
C LYS A 173 15.00 -6.91 6.73
N LEU A 174 15.04 -6.56 5.45
CA LEU A 174 14.97 -7.52 4.36
C LEU A 174 16.37 -7.98 3.97
N LEU A 175 17.27 -7.03 3.67
CA LEU A 175 18.61 -7.30 3.18
C LEU A 175 19.47 -8.09 4.18
N GLY A 176 19.27 -7.88 5.48
CA GLY A 176 19.92 -8.65 6.52
C GLY A 176 19.54 -10.13 6.47
N ALA A 177 18.26 -10.46 6.29
CA ALA A 177 17.79 -11.84 6.18
C ALA A 177 18.19 -12.47 4.84
N LEU A 178 18.15 -11.71 3.74
CA LEU A 178 18.59 -12.20 2.43
C LEU A 178 20.07 -12.62 2.38
N ARG A 179 20.90 -12.05 3.25
CA ARG A 179 22.32 -12.42 3.41
C ARG A 179 22.56 -13.59 4.36
N LEU A 180 21.55 -14.02 5.13
CA LEU A 180 21.64 -15.15 6.05
C LEU A 180 20.93 -16.41 5.53
N GLU A 181 19.92 -16.25 4.69
CA GLU A 181 19.12 -17.33 4.14
C GLU A 181 19.51 -17.61 2.68
N ASP A 182 19.79 -18.87 2.36
CA ASP A 182 20.20 -19.31 1.02
C ASP A 182 19.12 -20.13 0.30
N ASP A 183 18.23 -20.81 1.03
CA ASP A 183 17.18 -21.63 0.44
C ASP A 183 16.14 -20.73 -0.25
N PRO A 184 15.94 -20.85 -1.58
CA PRO A 184 15.01 -20.00 -2.32
C PRO A 184 13.55 -20.17 -1.86
N SER A 185 13.21 -21.29 -1.21
CA SER A 185 11.88 -21.56 -0.69
C SER A 185 11.59 -20.88 0.65
N THR A 186 12.63 -20.44 1.40
CA THR A 186 12.43 -19.76 2.69
C THR A 186 11.49 -18.56 2.53
N LEU A 187 10.46 -18.50 3.37
CA LEU A 187 9.58 -17.35 3.49
C LEU A 187 10.16 -16.38 4.52
N ILE A 188 10.52 -15.18 4.08
CA ILE A 188 11.04 -14.11 4.92
C ILE A 188 9.91 -13.13 5.18
N ILE A 189 9.50 -13.01 6.44
CA ILE A 189 8.49 -12.06 6.89
C ILE A 189 9.19 -10.86 7.54
N THR A 190 9.13 -9.70 6.91
CA THR A 190 9.74 -8.47 7.45
C THR A 190 8.75 -7.67 8.26
N VAL A 191 9.19 -7.17 9.42
CA VAL A 191 8.40 -6.34 10.33
C VAL A 191 9.19 -5.11 10.83
N ASP A 192 8.49 -4.16 11.44
CA ASP A 192 9.06 -2.97 12.10
C ASP A 192 9.30 -3.27 13.60
N ASP A 193 10.22 -2.53 14.23
CA ASP A 193 10.66 -2.74 15.61
C ASP A 193 9.87 -1.96 16.67
N ASP A 194 8.77 -1.33 16.27
CA ASP A 194 7.96 -0.41 17.08
C ASP A 194 6.45 -0.70 17.04
N PHE A 195 6.10 -1.98 16.89
CA PHE A 195 4.73 -2.48 16.84
C PHE A 195 4.55 -3.78 17.63
N GLU A 196 3.32 -4.03 18.11
CA GLU A 196 2.87 -5.31 18.64
C GLU A 196 2.03 -6.02 17.57
N TYR A 197 2.52 -7.17 17.10
CA TYR A 197 1.90 -7.89 15.99
C TYR A 197 0.84 -8.89 16.45
N PRO A 198 -0.29 -9.04 15.74
CA PRO A 198 -1.32 -10.02 16.08
C PRO A 198 -0.78 -11.45 16.04
N PRO A 199 -1.25 -12.36 16.92
CA PRO A 199 -0.74 -13.74 17.00
C PRO A 199 -0.85 -14.55 15.70
N GLN A 200 -1.72 -14.17 14.77
CA GLN A 200 -1.96 -14.91 13.53
C GLN A 200 -1.17 -14.35 12.33
N LEU A 201 -0.29 -13.36 12.51
CA LEU A 201 0.43 -12.74 11.39
C LEU A 201 1.26 -13.77 10.60
N VAL A 202 2.13 -14.51 11.29
CA VAL A 202 3.05 -15.47 10.66
C VAL A 202 2.28 -16.63 10.04
N GLU A 203 1.28 -17.18 10.75
CA GLU A 203 0.42 -18.24 10.25
C GLU A 203 -0.32 -17.82 8.98
N ALA A 204 -0.95 -16.64 8.98
CA ALA A 204 -1.73 -16.14 7.86
C ALA A 204 -0.87 -15.92 6.60
N LEU A 205 0.29 -15.30 6.75
CA LEU A 205 1.20 -15.04 5.62
C LEU A 205 1.79 -16.34 5.08
N ALA A 206 2.18 -17.28 5.95
CA ALA A 206 2.66 -18.59 5.51
C ALA A 206 1.56 -19.42 4.83
N TRP A 207 0.34 -19.39 5.36
CA TRP A 207 -0.80 -20.12 4.80
C TRP A 207 -1.21 -19.60 3.43
N GLU A 208 -1.11 -18.29 3.20
CA GLU A 208 -1.32 -17.69 1.89
C GLU A 208 -0.15 -17.96 0.94
N ALA A 209 1.10 -17.88 1.41
CA ALA A 209 2.31 -18.11 0.60
C ALA A 209 2.41 -19.54 0.05
N GLU A 210 1.77 -20.52 0.68
CA GLU A 210 1.66 -21.88 0.16
C GLU A 210 0.76 -21.94 -1.09
N HIS A 211 -0.30 -21.13 -1.14
CA HIS A 211 -1.25 -21.10 -2.27
C HIS A 211 -0.83 -20.12 -3.36
N ARG A 212 -0.05 -19.10 -2.99
CA ARG A 212 0.39 -18.02 -3.88
C ARG A 212 1.92 -17.90 -3.82
N PRO A 213 2.67 -18.95 -4.20
CA PRO A 213 4.13 -19.00 -4.00
C PRO A 213 4.91 -18.03 -4.89
N GLN A 214 4.29 -17.41 -5.88
CA GLN A 214 4.91 -16.49 -6.84
C GLN A 214 4.69 -15.00 -6.51
N ASP A 215 3.83 -14.72 -5.53
CA ASP A 215 3.45 -13.35 -5.17
C ASP A 215 4.13 -12.95 -3.86
N ALA A 216 4.61 -11.70 -3.79
CA ALA A 216 4.94 -11.07 -2.53
C ALA A 216 3.63 -10.75 -1.79
N LEU A 217 3.58 -11.03 -0.49
CA LEU A 217 2.35 -10.93 0.29
C LEU A 217 2.52 -9.90 1.41
N GLY A 218 1.45 -9.25 1.81
CA GLY A 218 1.46 -8.37 2.98
C GLY A 218 0.07 -8.17 3.58
N VAL A 219 0.00 -7.47 4.69
CA VAL A 219 -1.27 -7.14 5.35
C VAL A 219 -1.82 -5.79 4.89
N CYS A 220 -0.92 -4.83 4.65
CA CYS A 220 -1.23 -3.47 4.23
C CYS A 220 -0.48 -3.13 2.95
N GLY A 221 -1.07 -2.24 2.16
CA GLY A 221 -0.53 -1.85 0.87
C GLY A 221 -1.45 -0.91 0.12
N TRP A 222 -0.95 -0.40 -0.99
CA TRP A 222 -1.63 0.62 -1.77
C TRP A 222 -1.33 0.50 -3.27
N GLY A 223 -2.33 0.85 -4.07
CA GLY A 223 -2.18 1.08 -5.50
C GLY A 223 -1.66 2.47 -5.80
N ILE A 224 -1.01 2.66 -6.94
CA ILE A 224 -0.47 3.94 -7.39
C ILE A 224 -1.49 4.67 -8.26
N VAL A 225 -1.99 5.80 -7.75
CA VAL A 225 -2.83 6.72 -8.51
C VAL A 225 -1.94 7.79 -9.15
N PRO A 226 -1.76 7.80 -10.49
CA PRO A 226 -0.97 8.82 -11.16
C PRO A 226 -1.72 10.17 -11.14
N LEU A 227 -0.98 11.24 -10.87
CA LEU A 227 -1.45 12.63 -10.94
C LEU A 227 -0.48 13.45 -11.81
N PRO A 228 -0.46 13.24 -13.14
CA PRO A 228 0.52 13.88 -14.03
C PRO A 228 0.40 15.40 -14.08
N TRP A 229 -0.77 15.95 -13.72
CA TRP A 229 -1.03 17.39 -13.62
C TRP A 229 -0.64 18.00 -12.27
N HIS A 230 -0.20 17.20 -11.30
CA HIS A 230 0.16 17.67 -9.96
C HIS A 230 1.64 17.41 -9.66
N SER A 231 2.27 18.31 -8.92
CA SER A 231 3.70 18.23 -8.62
C SER A 231 4.10 16.94 -7.86
N VAL A 232 3.19 16.41 -7.03
CA VAL A 232 3.42 15.14 -6.29
C VAL A 232 3.54 13.91 -7.19
N GLY A 233 3.08 13.98 -8.44
CA GLY A 233 3.21 12.93 -9.45
C GLY A 233 2.34 11.69 -9.24
N ALA A 234 2.23 11.18 -8.01
CA ALA A 234 1.36 10.07 -7.66
C ALA A 234 0.91 10.13 -6.20
N VAL A 235 -0.22 9.48 -5.89
CA VAL A 235 -0.74 9.32 -4.52
C VAL A 235 -1.17 7.87 -4.28
N PRO A 236 -1.16 7.41 -3.02
CA PRO A 236 -1.59 6.05 -2.69
C PRO A 236 -3.11 5.91 -2.73
N ALA A 237 -3.59 4.83 -3.34
CA ALA A 237 -4.93 4.27 -3.14
C ALA A 237 -4.83 3.14 -2.10
N TYR A 238 -5.08 3.48 -0.84
CA TYR A 238 -5.08 2.52 0.24
C TYR A 238 -6.25 1.56 0.11
N VAL A 239 -6.04 0.33 0.58
CA VAL A 239 -7.05 -0.72 0.51
C VAL A 239 -7.46 -1.14 1.92
N PRO A 240 -8.50 -0.53 2.51
CA PRO A 240 -9.10 -0.98 3.76
C PRO A 240 -9.53 -2.46 3.76
N TYR A 241 -9.56 -3.10 4.93
CA TYR A 241 -9.85 -4.54 5.06
C TYR A 241 -11.20 -4.95 4.46
N PHE A 242 -12.23 -4.11 4.57
CA PHE A 242 -13.56 -4.38 4.02
C PHE A 242 -13.63 -4.29 2.49
N MET A 243 -12.55 -3.86 1.83
CA MET A 243 -12.46 -3.70 0.37
C MET A 243 -11.63 -4.83 -0.27
N ARG A 244 -11.17 -5.80 0.54
CA ARG A 244 -10.29 -6.90 0.13
C ARG A 244 -10.76 -8.26 0.65
N PRO A 245 -12.01 -8.71 0.35
CA PRO A 245 -12.58 -9.94 0.93
C PRO A 245 -11.78 -11.21 0.64
N THR A 246 -11.05 -11.25 -0.47
CA THR A 246 -10.10 -12.32 -0.85
C THR A 246 -8.67 -11.78 -1.03
N GLY A 247 -8.41 -10.57 -0.53
CA GLY A 247 -7.20 -9.81 -0.82
C GLY A 247 -7.28 -8.99 -2.11
N ARG A 248 -6.22 -8.23 -2.41
CA ARG A 248 -6.06 -7.45 -3.66
C ARG A 248 -4.60 -7.37 -4.08
N TYR A 249 -4.33 -7.39 -5.38
CA TYR A 249 -3.04 -6.99 -5.90
C TYR A 249 -2.87 -5.48 -5.74
N VAL A 250 -1.75 -5.06 -5.17
CA VAL A 250 -1.37 -3.67 -4.92
C VAL A 250 0.00 -3.39 -5.52
N ASP A 251 0.38 -2.13 -5.70
CA ASP A 251 1.70 -1.83 -6.24
C ASP A 251 2.79 -1.87 -5.16
N VAL A 252 2.46 -1.43 -3.94
CA VAL A 252 3.41 -1.35 -2.83
C VAL A 252 2.84 -1.98 -1.57
N LEU A 253 3.64 -2.81 -0.89
CA LEU A 253 3.34 -3.39 0.43
C LEU A 253 3.95 -2.54 1.53
N GLN A 254 3.21 -2.28 2.61
CA GLN A 254 3.68 -1.46 3.72
C GLN A 254 4.33 -2.32 4.80
N ALA A 255 5.64 -2.16 4.99
CA ALA A 255 6.44 -2.97 5.91
C ALA A 255 5.92 -2.95 7.36
N CYS A 256 5.30 -1.83 7.79
CA CYS A 256 4.79 -1.69 9.15
C CYS A 256 3.78 -2.77 9.53
N CYS A 257 2.98 -3.30 8.59
CA CYS A 257 1.97 -4.32 8.88
C CYS A 257 2.46 -5.76 8.71
N GLY A 258 3.70 -5.97 8.26
CA GLY A 258 4.24 -7.29 7.93
C GLY A 258 4.11 -7.63 6.44
N ASN A 259 5.25 -7.91 5.82
CA ASN A 259 5.36 -8.34 4.42
C ASN A 259 6.10 -9.67 4.34
N ALA A 260 5.66 -10.59 3.49
CA ALA A 260 6.27 -11.89 3.26
C ALA A 260 6.80 -12.01 1.83
N TYR A 261 8.04 -12.46 1.71
CA TYR A 261 8.74 -12.66 0.44
C TYR A 261 9.39 -14.04 0.43
N ARG A 262 9.39 -14.73 -0.72
CA ARG A 262 10.29 -15.87 -0.88
C ARG A 262 11.71 -15.36 -1.03
N ARG A 263 12.67 -16.03 -0.39
CA ARG A 263 14.09 -15.74 -0.57
C ARG A 263 14.48 -15.77 -2.05
N GLY A 264 13.92 -16.71 -2.82
CA GLY A 264 14.16 -16.87 -4.25
C GLY A 264 13.69 -15.71 -5.13
N PHE A 265 12.88 -14.78 -4.61
CA PHE A 265 12.46 -13.58 -5.35
C PHE A 265 13.61 -12.59 -5.58
N PHE A 266 14.72 -12.72 -4.85
CA PHE A 266 15.84 -11.78 -4.91
C PHE A 266 17.11 -12.49 -5.39
N ARG A 267 17.31 -12.53 -6.71
CA ARG A 267 18.44 -13.27 -7.32
C ARG A 267 19.77 -12.56 -7.12
N ASN A 268 19.76 -11.23 -7.10
CA ASN A 268 20.94 -10.40 -6.88
C ASN A 268 20.74 -9.48 -5.67
N VAL A 269 21.18 -9.94 -4.49
CA VAL A 269 21.02 -9.19 -3.23
C VAL A 269 21.83 -7.89 -3.23
N GLU A 270 22.99 -7.87 -3.89
CA GLU A 270 23.85 -6.67 -3.93
C GLU A 270 23.26 -5.58 -4.83
N ASP A 271 22.59 -5.95 -5.94
CA ASP A 271 21.87 -4.97 -6.76
C ASP A 271 20.66 -4.38 -6.02
N LEU A 272 19.94 -5.20 -5.24
CA LEU A 272 18.89 -4.70 -4.34
C LEU A 272 19.46 -3.79 -3.24
N ALA A 273 20.66 -4.08 -2.73
CA ALA A 273 21.32 -3.31 -1.67
C ALA A 273 21.86 -1.95 -2.16
N ASP A 274 22.06 -1.77 -3.46
CA ASP A 274 22.44 -0.50 -4.10
C ASP A 274 21.24 0.45 -4.25
N ILE A 275 20.64 0.78 -3.10
CA ILE A 275 19.43 1.60 -2.99
C ILE A 275 19.74 3.04 -3.45
N PRO A 276 19.03 3.59 -4.46
CA PRO A 276 19.18 4.99 -4.84
C PRO A 276 19.01 5.92 -3.62
N PRO A 277 19.84 6.97 -3.44
CA PRO A 277 19.80 7.81 -2.25
C PRO A 277 18.41 8.39 -1.92
N VAL A 278 17.62 8.73 -2.95
CA VAL A 278 16.25 9.24 -2.79
C VAL A 278 15.26 8.20 -2.27
N CYS A 279 15.57 6.91 -2.40
CA CYS A 279 14.70 5.81 -2.00
C CYS A 279 14.96 5.32 -0.57
N VAL A 280 16.06 5.74 0.08
CA VAL A 280 16.50 5.17 1.37
C VAL A 280 15.45 5.26 2.48
N THR A 281 14.59 6.29 2.48
CA THR A 281 13.53 6.47 3.49
C THR A 281 12.16 5.96 3.05
N VAL A 282 12.06 5.38 1.87
CA VAL A 282 10.87 4.77 1.25
C VAL A 282 11.26 3.42 0.65
N ASP A 283 11.93 2.60 1.47
CA ASP A 283 12.44 1.29 1.08
C ASP A 283 11.32 0.35 0.61
N ASP A 284 10.11 0.51 1.12
CA ASP A 284 8.92 -0.18 0.63
C ASP A 284 8.64 0.09 -0.86
N VAL A 285 8.77 1.33 -1.32
CA VAL A 285 8.65 1.70 -2.74
C VAL A 285 9.80 1.14 -3.55
N TRP A 286 11.03 1.18 -3.02
CA TRP A 286 12.20 0.59 -3.68
C TRP A 286 12.05 -0.91 -3.88
N ILE A 287 11.73 -1.65 -2.81
CA ILE A 287 11.55 -3.11 -2.83
C ILE A 287 10.42 -3.49 -3.76
N ALA A 288 9.28 -2.78 -3.70
CA ALA A 288 8.15 -3.03 -4.59
C ALA A 288 8.49 -2.79 -6.06
N GLY A 289 9.19 -1.69 -6.36
CA GLY A 289 9.65 -1.39 -7.71
C GLY A 289 10.67 -2.41 -8.20
N TYR A 290 11.63 -2.80 -7.37
CA TYR A 290 12.62 -3.83 -7.70
C TYR A 290 11.96 -5.18 -8.00
N LEU A 291 11.07 -5.65 -7.12
CA LEU A 291 10.32 -6.89 -7.31
C LEU A 291 9.55 -6.88 -8.63
N ARG A 292 8.87 -5.77 -8.96
CA ARG A 292 8.06 -5.70 -10.18
C ARG A 292 8.91 -5.53 -11.44
N THR A 293 9.93 -4.67 -11.40
CA THR A 293 10.67 -4.25 -12.61
C THR A 293 11.87 -5.13 -12.95
N VAL A 294 12.52 -5.73 -11.94
CA VAL A 294 13.71 -6.57 -12.09
C VAL A 294 13.35 -8.04 -11.98
N GLU A 295 12.58 -8.41 -10.96
CA GLU A 295 12.30 -9.81 -10.63
C GLU A 295 10.96 -10.32 -11.17
N ASN A 296 10.13 -9.41 -11.70
CA ASN A 296 8.81 -9.70 -12.26
C ASN A 296 7.84 -10.41 -11.29
N HIS A 297 7.93 -10.10 -9.99
CA HIS A 297 6.98 -10.55 -8.98
C HIS A 297 5.90 -9.49 -8.73
N ARG A 298 4.67 -9.96 -8.51
CA ARG A 298 3.54 -9.10 -8.12
C ARG A 298 3.43 -9.05 -6.60
N ALA A 299 2.74 -8.02 -6.11
CA ALA A 299 2.49 -7.82 -4.70
C ALA A 299 0.98 -7.87 -4.42
N ALA A 300 0.58 -8.61 -3.40
CA ALA A 300 -0.80 -8.73 -2.98
C ALA A 300 -0.93 -8.54 -1.46
N ILE A 301 -2.04 -7.94 -1.05
CA ILE A 301 -2.44 -7.90 0.34
C ILE A 301 -3.47 -8.98 0.64
N VAL A 302 -3.35 -9.61 1.79
CA VAL A 302 -4.26 -10.67 2.24
C VAL A 302 -5.59 -10.09 2.75
N SER A 303 -6.63 -10.94 2.80
CA SER A 303 -7.96 -10.54 3.26
C SER A 303 -8.07 -10.32 4.77
N LYS A 304 -7.23 -11.02 5.55
CA LYS A 304 -7.27 -10.98 7.01
C LYS A 304 -6.92 -9.58 7.53
N ARG A 305 -7.61 -9.17 8.60
CA ARG A 305 -7.33 -7.93 9.33
C ARG A 305 -6.27 -8.24 10.40
N LEU A 306 -5.03 -7.87 10.10
CA LEU A 306 -3.85 -8.17 10.92
C LEU A 306 -3.00 -6.91 11.14
N ASP A 307 -3.62 -5.73 11.06
CA ASP A 307 -2.97 -4.46 11.35
C ASP A 307 -2.40 -4.51 12.79
N PRO A 308 -1.11 -4.20 12.98
CA PRO A 308 -0.51 -4.25 14.31
C PRO A 308 -0.93 -3.07 15.18
N GLU A 309 -0.71 -3.22 16.48
CA GLU A 309 -1.02 -2.20 17.48
C GLU A 309 0.24 -1.42 17.87
N ASP A 310 0.06 -0.13 18.19
CA ASP A 310 1.15 0.69 18.73
C ASP A 310 1.38 0.32 20.21
N PRO A 311 2.61 0.02 20.64
CA PRO A 311 2.90 -0.22 22.04
C PRO A 311 2.71 1.06 22.88
N ALA A 312 2.42 0.91 24.18
CA ALA A 312 2.11 2.03 25.07
C ALA A 312 3.14 3.17 25.05
N TRP A 313 4.44 2.83 25.03
CA TRP A 313 5.52 3.83 24.98
C TRP A 313 5.45 4.72 23.73
N LYS A 314 4.96 4.20 22.61
CA LYS A 314 4.86 4.94 21.35
C LYS A 314 3.73 5.97 21.40
N HIS A 315 2.64 5.65 22.09
CA HIS A 315 1.57 6.61 22.38
C HIS A 315 2.04 7.75 23.28
N GLU A 316 2.83 7.44 24.32
CA GLU A 316 3.42 8.44 25.21
C GLU A 316 4.38 9.37 24.46
N GLU A 317 5.25 8.81 23.62
CA GLU A 317 6.19 9.60 22.82
C GLU A 317 5.50 10.47 21.78
N ALA A 318 4.44 9.97 21.15
CA ALA A 318 3.66 10.75 20.18
C ALA A 318 3.01 12.01 20.79
N GLN A 319 2.81 12.03 22.11
CA GLN A 319 2.29 13.19 22.85
C GLN A 319 3.41 14.17 23.28
N SER A 320 4.68 13.78 23.17
CA SER A 320 5.80 14.60 23.62
C SER A 320 6.06 15.81 22.71
N PRO A 321 6.49 16.97 23.24
CA PRO A 321 6.83 18.15 22.44
C PRO A 321 7.94 17.91 21.42
N ALA A 322 8.90 17.03 21.73
CA ALA A 322 10.00 16.67 20.83
C ALA A 322 9.52 15.94 19.56
N MET A 323 8.43 15.16 19.66
CA MET A 323 7.79 14.45 18.55
C MET A 323 6.73 15.27 17.81
N ARG A 324 6.51 16.54 18.19
CA ARG A 324 5.78 17.51 17.33
C ARG A 324 6.58 17.93 16.10
N ALA A 325 7.85 17.51 16.00
CA ALA A 325 8.59 17.57 14.75
C ALA A 325 7.90 16.71 13.67
N MET A 326 8.03 17.13 12.40
CA MET A 326 7.42 16.44 11.26
C MET A 326 7.81 14.95 11.24
N LYS A 327 6.82 14.04 11.18
CA LYS A 327 7.09 12.59 11.08
C LYS A 327 7.80 12.28 9.77
N LEU A 328 8.59 11.20 9.73
CA LEU A 328 9.30 10.79 8.51
C LEU A 328 8.35 10.59 7.32
N SER A 329 7.18 9.99 7.54
CA SER A 329 6.15 9.82 6.52
C SER A 329 5.63 11.16 6.00
N GLU A 330 5.38 12.13 6.89
CA GLU A 330 4.97 13.49 6.52
C GLU A 330 6.07 14.23 5.74
N PHE A 331 7.33 14.06 6.14
CA PHE A 331 8.48 14.61 5.43
C PHE A 331 8.62 14.02 4.03
N ASN A 332 8.59 12.69 3.92
CA ASN A 332 8.66 11.98 2.65
C ASN A 332 7.53 12.43 1.71
N HIS A 333 6.34 12.61 2.26
CA HIS A 333 5.17 13.07 1.53
C HIS A 333 5.31 14.51 1.04
N ALA A 334 5.67 15.44 1.93
CA ALA A 334 5.86 16.85 1.60
C ALA A 334 6.96 17.09 0.56
N ASN A 335 7.98 16.22 0.54
CA ASN A 335 9.13 16.31 -0.37
C ASN A 335 9.03 15.38 -1.59
N GLN A 336 7.88 14.73 -1.80
CA GLN A 336 7.60 13.88 -2.96
C GLN A 336 8.56 12.70 -3.10
N VAL A 337 9.09 12.21 -1.97
CA VAL A 337 10.14 11.18 -1.95
C VAL A 337 9.66 9.89 -2.60
N HIS A 338 8.41 9.47 -2.35
CA HIS A 338 7.81 8.29 -3.01
C HIS A 338 7.86 8.40 -4.54
N PHE A 339 7.38 9.51 -5.11
CA PHE A 339 7.35 9.69 -6.56
C PHE A 339 8.74 9.80 -7.18
N LYS A 340 9.65 10.55 -6.54
CA LYS A 340 11.04 10.63 -6.97
C LYS A 340 11.74 9.27 -6.92
N CYS A 341 11.42 8.44 -5.92
CA CYS A 341 11.92 7.07 -5.87
C CYS A 341 11.38 6.22 -7.03
N MET A 342 10.09 6.31 -7.37
CA MET A 342 9.55 5.64 -8.56
C MET A 342 10.30 6.04 -9.84
N GLN A 343 10.56 7.35 -10.03
CA GLN A 343 11.33 7.83 -11.18
C GLN A 343 12.78 7.32 -11.17
N ALA A 344 13.42 7.25 -10.00
CA ALA A 344 14.76 6.71 -9.85
C ALA A 344 14.83 5.22 -10.22
N ILE A 345 13.81 4.43 -9.84
CA ILE A 345 13.69 3.02 -10.22
C ILE A 345 13.58 2.90 -11.74
N GLU A 346 12.62 3.58 -12.36
CA GLU A 346 12.36 3.49 -13.80
C GLU A 346 13.58 3.93 -14.63
N SER A 347 14.29 4.98 -14.16
CA SER A 347 15.54 5.44 -14.76
C SER A 347 16.67 4.41 -14.64
N ARG A 348 16.83 3.78 -13.46
CA ARG A 348 17.86 2.76 -13.21
C ARG A 348 17.65 1.53 -14.11
N VAL A 349 16.42 1.02 -14.18
CA VAL A 349 16.11 -0.19 -14.95
C VAL A 349 15.82 0.08 -16.43
N ARG A 350 15.74 1.36 -16.84
CA ARG A 350 15.37 1.81 -18.19
C ARG A 350 14.05 1.19 -18.69
N ARG A 351 13.11 1.00 -17.77
CA ARG A 351 11.79 0.43 -18.04
C ARG A 351 10.77 1.10 -17.15
N ARG A 352 9.57 1.34 -17.67
CA ARG A 352 8.44 1.81 -16.86
C ARG A 352 8.04 0.75 -15.85
N TRP A 353 7.73 1.15 -14.62
CA TRP A 353 7.14 0.26 -13.64
C TRP A 353 5.66 0.08 -13.98
N VAL A 354 5.35 -1.03 -14.66
CA VAL A 354 3.99 -1.46 -14.99
C VAL A 354 3.24 -1.77 -13.71
N ARG A 355 2.12 -1.05 -13.49
CA ARG A 355 1.30 -1.20 -12.29
C ARG A 355 0.47 -2.47 -12.35
N ASN A 356 0.13 -3.01 -11.19
CA ASN A 356 -0.60 -4.29 -11.12
C ASN A 356 -2.01 -4.22 -11.74
N TYR A 357 -2.57 -3.03 -11.91
CA TYR A 357 -3.86 -2.80 -12.57
C TYR A 357 -3.78 -2.63 -14.09
N GLU A 358 -2.58 -2.46 -14.66
CA GLU A 358 -2.40 -2.25 -16.10
C GLU A 358 -2.38 -3.55 -16.91
N GLY A 359 -2.40 -4.72 -16.24
CA GLY A 359 -2.23 -6.02 -16.88
C GLY A 359 -0.79 -6.27 -17.32
N ASP A 360 -0.51 -7.47 -17.84
CA ASP A 360 0.81 -7.84 -18.38
C ASP A 360 0.95 -7.52 -19.88
N ASP A 361 0.22 -6.52 -20.38
CA ASP A 361 0.34 -6.10 -21.77
C ASP A 361 1.72 -5.46 -22.01
N ASP A 362 2.65 -6.29 -22.49
CA ASP A 362 4.03 -5.96 -22.90
C ASP A 362 4.10 -5.06 -24.15
N SER A 363 3.06 -4.26 -24.41
CA SER A 363 2.97 -3.34 -25.55
C SER A 363 3.60 -1.96 -25.29
N GLY A 364 4.24 -1.78 -24.11
CA GLY A 364 4.83 -0.52 -23.67
C GLY A 364 6.24 -0.21 -24.18
N ASP A 365 6.78 -1.00 -25.11
CA ASP A 365 8.16 -0.83 -25.62
C ASP A 365 8.31 0.27 -26.70
N ALA A 366 7.33 1.16 -26.81
CA ALA A 366 7.41 2.32 -27.71
C ALA A 366 6.85 3.55 -27.02
N LEU A 367 7.65 4.26 -26.20
CA LEU A 367 7.55 5.71 -25.95
C LEU A 367 8.61 6.21 -24.94
N LEU A 368 9.89 5.92 -25.16
CA LEU A 368 10.99 6.75 -24.64
C LEU A 368 12.11 6.77 -25.69
N GLY A 369 11.91 7.62 -26.72
CA GLY A 369 12.93 8.05 -27.66
C GLY A 369 13.38 9.46 -27.34
#